data_AF-A0A9C9EN15-F1
#
_entry.id   AF-A0A9C9EN15-F1
#
_cell.length_a   1.000
_cell.length_b   1.000
_cell.length_c   1.000
_cell.angle_alpha   90.00
_cell.angle_beta   90.00
_cell.angle_gamma   90.00
#
_symmetry.space_group_name_H-M   'P 1'
#
loop_
_entity.id
_entity.type
_entity.pdbx_description
1 polymer ?
#
loop_
_entity_poly.entity_id
_entity_poly.type
_entity_poly.pdbx_seq_one_letter_code
_entity_poly.pdbx_strand_id
1 'polypeptide(L)'
;MTKGGTMKKIYLFVILFFMVTLLNAKVWYVHPDSTIAYIQEGLDSCATGDTVLVGPGEYYENLYWPNTQGILLVSELGADTTIIDGAQMDRVITLDTGVDSSSRISGFTIQYGYGTTGAGVYCDNSSPIIEYCRIINNEANGGYGGGGIGCVNHSSPVIRYCHITNNQSDATGGGVLCYDYSSPLLHADYIGNNTGDPGAGISIAYGCFPLIDSCTLINNIGDGIYCGGGDAAVNYCNIQDNTGYGLRNGDPNFTIDAENNWWGDPNGPGGVGPGSGDEVSQWVDYSPWLNEPVGGVTEKEVVFPSDIDKGATIISGPLFLPLDQHYTIYDITGRRVSAHNLEPGVYFLEAKDCRVRKIVKIR
;
A
#
# COMPACT_ATOMS: atom_id res chain seq x y z
N MET A 1 6.60 14.47 -85.95
CA MET A 1 5.37 14.16 -85.19
C MET A 1 5.75 13.22 -84.06
N THR A 2 6.16 13.77 -82.93
CA THR A 2 6.57 13.05 -81.72
C THR A 2 5.39 12.95 -80.78
N LYS A 3 4.95 11.73 -80.46
CA LYS A 3 3.86 11.44 -79.51
C LYS A 3 4.40 11.56 -78.08
N GLY A 4 3.87 12.52 -77.31
CA GLY A 4 4.08 12.61 -75.87
C GLY A 4 3.21 11.60 -75.13
N GLY A 5 3.83 10.71 -74.36
CA GLY A 5 3.16 9.84 -73.40
C GLY A 5 3.14 10.48 -72.02
N THR A 6 1.95 10.86 -71.54
CA THR A 6 1.73 11.28 -70.15
C THR A 6 1.58 10.05 -69.26
N MET A 7 2.56 9.80 -68.39
CA MET A 7 2.44 8.83 -67.30
C MET A 7 1.37 9.29 -66.31
N LYS A 8 0.29 8.50 -66.16
CA LYS A 8 -0.66 8.64 -65.05
C LYS A 8 -0.02 8.07 -63.79
N LYS A 9 0.28 8.92 -62.80
CA LYS A 9 0.66 8.50 -61.45
C LYS A 9 -0.53 7.77 -60.82
N ILE A 10 -0.39 6.46 -60.59
CA ILE A 10 -1.32 5.66 -59.80
C ILE A 10 -0.96 5.92 -58.34
N TYR A 11 -1.83 6.65 -57.62
CA TYR A 11 -1.73 6.80 -56.17
C TYR A 11 -2.31 5.54 -55.52
N LEU A 12 -1.44 4.70 -54.98
CA LEU A 12 -1.81 3.55 -54.16
C LEU A 12 -2.27 4.09 -52.79
N PHE A 13 -3.58 4.14 -52.57
CA PHE A 13 -4.15 4.42 -51.25
C PHE A 13 -3.99 3.15 -50.39
N VAL A 14 -2.92 3.09 -49.59
CA VAL A 14 -2.83 2.17 -48.47
C VAL A 14 -3.75 2.72 -47.38
N ILE A 15 -4.97 2.17 -47.29
CA ILE A 15 -5.83 2.40 -46.13
C ILE A 15 -5.24 1.59 -44.99
N LEU A 16 -4.38 2.23 -44.19
CA LEU A 16 -3.91 1.71 -42.92
C LEU A 16 -5.11 1.71 -41.98
N PHE A 17 -5.73 0.55 -41.79
CA PHE A 17 -6.81 0.36 -40.82
C PHE A 17 -6.18 0.44 -39.42
N PHE A 18 -6.07 1.64 -38.86
CA PHE A 18 -5.88 1.82 -37.42
C PHE A 18 -7.18 1.35 -36.75
N MET A 19 -7.27 0.06 -36.44
CA MET A 19 -8.13 -0.36 -35.35
C MET A 19 -7.52 0.24 -34.09
N VAL A 20 -8.00 1.42 -33.71
CA VAL A 20 -7.90 1.86 -32.33
C VAL A 20 -8.82 0.92 -31.56
N THR A 21 -8.29 -0.21 -31.11
CA THR A 21 -8.95 -0.98 -30.07
C THR A 21 -9.00 -0.06 -28.86
N LEU A 22 -10.19 0.43 -28.52
CA LEU A 22 -10.45 0.97 -27.19
C LEU A 22 -10.09 -0.15 -26.22
N LEU A 23 -8.93 -0.05 -25.58
CA LEU A 23 -8.54 -0.94 -24.48
C LEU A 23 -9.51 -0.62 -23.35
N ASN A 24 -10.58 -1.41 -23.25
CA ASN A 24 -11.35 -1.48 -22.03
C ASN A 24 -10.51 -2.28 -21.04
N ALA A 25 -10.22 -1.69 -19.89
CA ALA A 25 -9.63 -2.38 -18.75
C ALA A 25 -10.38 -3.70 -18.52
N LYS A 26 -9.65 -4.82 -18.51
CA LYS A 26 -10.19 -6.15 -18.26
C LYS A 26 -10.07 -6.50 -16.79
N VAL A 27 -11.02 -7.27 -16.29
CA VAL A 27 -10.94 -7.92 -14.97
C VAL A 27 -10.53 -9.38 -15.14
N TRP A 28 -9.44 -9.76 -14.48
CA TRP A 28 -8.96 -11.13 -14.32
C TRP A 28 -9.36 -11.60 -12.92
N TYR A 29 -10.39 -12.45 -12.84
CA TYR A 29 -10.87 -12.97 -11.57
C TYR A 29 -10.03 -14.19 -11.15
N VAL A 30 -9.45 -14.13 -9.96
CA VAL A 30 -8.62 -15.16 -9.36
C VAL A 30 -9.29 -15.71 -8.12
N HIS A 31 -9.47 -17.02 -8.03
CA HIS A 31 -10.03 -17.71 -6.86
C HIS A 31 -9.61 -19.18 -6.90
N PRO A 32 -9.33 -19.84 -5.76
CA PRO A 32 -8.87 -21.23 -5.74
C PRO A 32 -9.81 -22.20 -6.48
N ASP A 33 -11.11 -21.91 -6.44
CA ASP A 33 -12.15 -22.70 -7.13
C ASP A 33 -12.51 -22.20 -8.55
N SER A 34 -11.74 -21.26 -9.11
CA SER A 34 -12.00 -20.69 -10.44
C SER A 34 -11.01 -21.18 -11.50
N THR A 35 -11.18 -20.73 -12.75
CA THR A 35 -10.28 -21.10 -13.85
C THR A 35 -8.87 -20.52 -13.72
N ILE A 36 -8.71 -19.41 -12.99
CA ILE A 36 -7.42 -18.82 -12.65
C ILE A 36 -7.27 -18.96 -11.13
N ALA A 37 -6.49 -19.94 -10.70
CA ALA A 37 -6.34 -20.26 -9.28
C ALA A 37 -5.21 -19.48 -8.61
N TYR A 38 -4.27 -18.95 -9.40
CA TYR A 38 -3.06 -18.29 -8.93
C TYR A 38 -3.07 -16.81 -9.26
N ILE A 39 -2.64 -15.98 -8.32
CA ILE A 39 -2.54 -14.53 -8.48
C ILE A 39 -1.49 -14.20 -9.54
N GLN A 40 -0.36 -14.92 -9.57
CA GLN A 40 0.67 -14.70 -10.58
C GLN A 40 0.12 -14.90 -12.00
N GLU A 41 -0.70 -15.92 -12.24
CA GLU A 41 -1.33 -16.15 -13.54
C GLU A 41 -2.25 -14.99 -13.96
N GLY A 42 -2.97 -14.41 -12.99
CA GLY A 42 -3.76 -13.20 -13.21
C GLY A 42 -2.90 -11.99 -13.58
N LEU A 43 -1.78 -11.78 -12.88
CA LEU A 43 -0.83 -10.70 -13.15
C LEU A 43 -0.18 -10.86 -14.53
N ASP A 44 0.31 -12.06 -14.87
CA ASP A 44 0.96 -12.37 -16.15
C ASP A 44 0.04 -12.15 -17.35
N SER A 45 -1.27 -12.20 -17.12
CA SER A 45 -2.30 -12.02 -18.13
C SER A 45 -2.68 -10.55 -18.38
N CYS A 46 -2.27 -9.63 -17.50
CA CYS A 46 -2.72 -8.25 -17.53
C CYS A 46 -2.07 -7.41 -18.63
N ALA A 47 -2.86 -6.49 -19.19
CA ALA A 47 -2.38 -5.31 -19.90
C ALA A 47 -2.51 -4.05 -19.03
N THR A 48 -1.96 -2.92 -19.49
CA THR A 48 -2.07 -1.65 -18.77
C THR A 48 -3.53 -1.25 -18.54
N GLY A 49 -3.86 -0.96 -17.28
CA GLY A 49 -5.20 -0.60 -16.84
C GLY A 49 -6.05 -1.79 -16.39
N ASP A 50 -5.59 -3.04 -16.56
CA ASP A 50 -6.32 -4.22 -16.12
C ASP A 50 -6.37 -4.34 -14.59
N THR A 51 -7.35 -5.10 -14.11
CA THR A 51 -7.52 -5.43 -12.69
C THR A 51 -7.40 -6.93 -12.49
N VAL A 52 -6.56 -7.34 -11.54
CA VAL A 52 -6.59 -8.69 -10.96
C VAL A 52 -7.49 -8.61 -9.72
N LEU A 53 -8.68 -9.19 -9.82
CA LEU A 53 -9.65 -9.24 -8.72
C LEU A 53 -9.56 -10.60 -8.04
N VAL A 54 -9.08 -10.62 -6.80
CA VAL A 54 -8.76 -11.86 -6.07
C VAL A 54 -9.83 -12.16 -5.04
N GLY A 55 -10.54 -13.28 -5.17
CA GLY A 55 -11.53 -13.72 -4.20
C GLY A 55 -10.94 -14.09 -2.82
N PRO A 56 -11.77 -14.43 -1.83
CA PRO A 56 -11.28 -14.90 -0.54
C PRO A 56 -10.52 -16.22 -0.68
N GLY A 57 -9.45 -16.39 0.10
CA GLY A 57 -8.58 -17.55 0.06
C GLY A 57 -7.20 -17.27 0.63
N GLU A 58 -6.44 -18.34 0.83
CA GLU A 58 -5.03 -18.29 1.17
C GLU A 58 -4.23 -18.78 -0.03
N TYR A 59 -3.35 -17.92 -0.53
CA TYR A 59 -2.59 -18.10 -1.76
C TYR A 59 -1.12 -18.21 -1.39
N TYR A 60 -0.57 -19.41 -1.48
CA TYR A 60 0.84 -19.68 -1.24
C TYR A 60 1.66 -19.33 -2.49
N GLU A 61 2.08 -18.08 -2.60
CA GLU A 61 2.72 -17.52 -3.78
C GLU A 61 3.77 -16.47 -3.42
N ASN A 62 4.82 -16.39 -4.24
CA ASN A 62 5.79 -15.30 -4.24
C ASN A 62 5.63 -14.55 -5.57
N LEU A 63 5.01 -13.37 -5.52
CA LEU A 63 4.57 -12.64 -6.71
C LEU A 63 5.67 -11.77 -7.28
N TYR A 64 5.80 -11.81 -8.59
CA TYR A 64 6.65 -10.92 -9.38
C TYR A 64 5.77 -10.02 -10.23
N TRP A 65 5.86 -8.72 -9.99
CA TRP A 65 5.06 -7.76 -10.72
C TRP A 65 5.52 -7.70 -12.18
N PRO A 66 4.61 -7.87 -13.16
CA PRO A 66 4.99 -7.86 -14.57
C PRO A 66 5.49 -6.46 -14.96
N ASN A 67 6.26 -6.37 -16.06
CA ASN A 67 6.66 -5.08 -16.63
C ASN A 67 5.47 -4.41 -17.34
N THR A 68 4.44 -4.08 -16.57
CA THR A 68 3.17 -3.51 -17.02
C THR A 68 2.69 -2.50 -15.98
N GLN A 69 2.51 -1.27 -16.44
CA GLN A 69 2.00 -0.16 -15.63
C GLN A 69 0.49 -0.25 -15.46
N GLY A 70 -0.05 0.35 -14.41
CA GLY A 70 -1.48 0.58 -14.27
C GLY A 70 -2.29 -0.66 -13.90
N ILE A 71 -1.66 -1.74 -13.42
CA ILE A 71 -2.39 -2.92 -12.95
C ILE A 71 -2.95 -2.66 -11.56
N LEU A 72 -4.22 -2.98 -11.36
CA LEU A 72 -4.86 -2.98 -10.04
C LEU A 72 -4.94 -4.40 -9.51
N LEU A 73 -4.11 -4.76 -8.53
CA LEU A 73 -4.25 -5.99 -7.76
C LEU A 73 -5.11 -5.70 -6.54
N VAL A 74 -6.33 -6.25 -6.51
CA VAL A 74 -7.36 -5.88 -5.53
C VAL A 74 -8.04 -7.12 -4.97
N SER A 75 -8.14 -7.23 -3.65
CA SER A 75 -8.89 -8.31 -3.03
C SER A 75 -10.40 -8.09 -3.08
N GLU A 76 -11.14 -9.18 -3.07
CA GLU A 76 -12.58 -9.12 -3.13
C GLU A 76 -13.15 -8.75 -1.76
N LEU A 77 -12.74 -9.42 -0.70
CA LEU A 77 -13.38 -9.27 0.61
C LEU A 77 -12.48 -8.63 1.67
N GLY A 78 -11.35 -8.07 1.26
CA GLY A 78 -10.41 -7.39 2.16
C GLY A 78 -9.41 -8.33 2.82
N ALA A 79 -8.51 -7.72 3.60
CA ALA A 79 -7.32 -8.40 4.11
C ALA A 79 -7.65 -9.53 5.09
N ASP A 80 -8.80 -9.47 5.76
CA ASP A 80 -9.26 -10.49 6.72
C ASP A 80 -9.50 -11.87 6.07
N THR A 81 -9.68 -11.92 4.75
CA THR A 81 -10.09 -13.15 4.05
C THR A 81 -9.28 -13.48 2.79
N THR A 82 -8.43 -12.55 2.33
CA THR A 82 -7.58 -12.77 1.14
C THR A 82 -6.13 -12.61 1.56
N ILE A 83 -5.43 -13.73 1.66
CA ILE A 83 -4.09 -13.84 2.22
C ILE A 83 -3.12 -14.27 1.12
N ILE A 84 -2.03 -13.54 0.95
CA ILE A 84 -0.88 -13.93 0.13
C ILE A 84 0.23 -14.34 1.11
N ASP A 85 0.58 -15.62 1.07
CA ASP A 85 1.51 -16.25 2.01
C ASP A 85 2.79 -16.66 1.27
N GLY A 86 3.91 -16.04 1.65
CA GLY A 86 5.22 -16.30 1.03
C GLY A 86 5.88 -17.60 1.49
N ALA A 87 5.28 -18.34 2.41
CA ALA A 87 5.73 -19.63 2.95
C ALA A 87 7.18 -19.63 3.48
N GLN A 88 7.71 -18.46 3.84
CA GLN A 88 9.11 -18.20 4.23
C GLN A 88 10.14 -18.62 3.17
N MET A 89 9.74 -18.63 1.89
CA MET A 89 10.59 -19.10 0.79
C MET A 89 11.31 -17.96 0.07
N ASP A 90 10.62 -16.85 -0.16
CA ASP A 90 11.11 -15.63 -0.82
C ASP A 90 10.23 -14.45 -0.36
N ARG A 91 10.46 -13.26 -0.94
CA ARG A 91 9.57 -12.10 -0.77
C ARG A 91 8.15 -12.44 -1.21
N VAL A 92 7.14 -11.87 -0.55
CA VAL A 92 5.75 -12.11 -0.95
C VAL A 92 5.42 -11.38 -2.25
N ILE A 93 5.81 -10.11 -2.38
CA ILE A 93 5.58 -9.31 -3.59
C ILE A 93 6.85 -8.54 -3.97
N THR A 94 7.31 -8.74 -5.21
CA THR A 94 8.48 -8.07 -5.80
C THR A 94 8.04 -7.13 -6.92
N LEU A 95 8.37 -5.84 -6.80
CA LEU A 95 8.19 -4.81 -7.82
C LEU A 95 9.55 -4.19 -8.17
N ASP A 96 10.19 -4.70 -9.22
CA ASP A 96 11.53 -4.30 -9.68
C ASP A 96 11.55 -3.88 -11.16
N THR A 97 10.37 -3.60 -11.73
CA THR A 97 10.18 -3.33 -13.15
C THR A 97 9.98 -1.86 -13.50
N GLY A 98 10.05 -0.96 -12.52
CA GLY A 98 9.90 0.47 -12.76
C GLY A 98 8.45 0.95 -12.70
N VAL A 99 7.58 0.30 -11.92
CA VAL A 99 6.15 0.65 -11.91
C VAL A 99 5.86 1.95 -11.19
N ASP A 100 4.91 2.73 -11.67
CA ASP A 100 4.51 4.00 -11.07
C ASP A 100 3.20 3.90 -10.28
N SER A 101 2.75 5.04 -9.75
CA SER A 101 1.55 5.16 -8.91
C SER A 101 0.22 4.86 -9.61
N SER A 102 0.24 4.53 -10.91
CA SER A 102 -0.93 3.96 -11.59
C SER A 102 -1.17 2.49 -11.20
N SER A 103 -0.14 1.79 -10.74
CA SER A 103 -0.23 0.41 -10.22
C SER A 103 -0.65 0.40 -8.74
N ARG A 104 -1.46 -0.59 -8.34
CA ARG A 104 -2.03 -0.67 -6.99
C ARG A 104 -2.04 -2.09 -6.43
N ILE A 105 -1.74 -2.20 -5.14
CA ILE A 105 -1.97 -3.39 -4.30
C ILE A 105 -2.95 -3.01 -3.21
N SER A 106 -4.12 -3.66 -3.15
CA SER A 106 -5.17 -3.27 -2.22
C SER A 106 -5.90 -4.43 -1.55
N GLY A 107 -5.99 -4.38 -0.22
CA GLY A 107 -6.90 -5.23 0.54
C GLY A 107 -6.37 -6.62 0.87
N PHE A 108 -5.06 -6.85 0.96
CA PHE A 108 -4.49 -8.17 1.20
C PHE A 108 -3.87 -8.29 2.60
N THR A 109 -3.96 -9.47 3.20
CA THR A 109 -2.93 -9.87 4.16
C THR A 109 -1.73 -10.39 3.37
N ILE A 110 -0.54 -9.88 3.67
CA ILE A 110 0.74 -10.20 3.02
C ILE A 110 1.67 -10.68 4.12
N GLN A 111 1.97 -11.99 4.13
CA GLN A 111 2.64 -12.60 5.29
C GLN A 111 3.68 -13.65 4.94
N TYR A 112 4.52 -13.93 5.94
CA TYR A 112 5.57 -14.95 5.89
C TYR A 112 6.47 -14.85 4.66
N GLY A 113 6.74 -13.64 4.20
CA GLY A 113 7.83 -13.38 3.28
C GLY A 113 9.18 -13.53 3.96
N TYR A 114 10.17 -14.04 3.22
CA TYR A 114 11.55 -14.16 3.67
C TYR A 114 12.49 -13.63 2.58
N GLY A 115 13.26 -12.60 2.88
CA GLY A 115 14.15 -11.98 1.89
C GLY A 115 15.28 -11.21 2.53
N THR A 116 16.16 -10.62 1.74
CA THR A 116 17.23 -9.76 2.27
C THR A 116 16.76 -8.31 2.49
N THR A 117 15.73 -7.88 1.75
CA THR A 117 15.16 -6.53 1.84
C THR A 117 13.71 -6.56 1.34
N GLY A 118 12.79 -5.91 2.05
CA GLY A 118 11.37 -5.86 1.66
C GLY A 118 10.72 -7.23 1.61
N ALA A 119 10.80 -8.01 2.71
CA ALA A 119 10.38 -9.41 2.68
C ALA A 119 8.87 -9.57 2.44
N GLY A 120 8.03 -8.68 2.98
CA GLY A 120 6.63 -8.61 2.58
C GLY A 120 6.47 -8.02 1.17
N VAL A 121 6.82 -6.74 1.02
CA VAL A 121 6.76 -6.02 -0.26
C VAL A 121 8.08 -5.33 -0.55
N TYR A 122 8.66 -5.62 -1.71
CA TYR A 122 9.90 -5.00 -2.17
C TYR A 122 9.63 -4.11 -3.38
N CYS A 123 9.90 -2.82 -3.22
CA CYS A 123 9.85 -1.80 -4.27
C CYS A 123 11.28 -1.39 -4.62
N ASP A 124 11.69 -1.70 -5.85
CA ASP A 124 12.98 -1.32 -6.44
C ASP A 124 12.73 -0.51 -7.70
N ASN A 125 13.19 0.75 -7.68
CA ASN A 125 12.88 1.74 -8.71
C ASN A 125 11.38 1.82 -9.04
N SER A 126 10.51 1.52 -8.06
CA SER A 126 9.08 1.32 -8.26
C SER A 126 8.28 2.08 -7.20
N SER A 127 7.20 2.72 -7.60
CA SER A 127 6.40 3.65 -6.79
C SER A 127 4.89 3.35 -6.86
N PRO A 128 4.44 2.10 -6.58
CA PRO A 128 3.02 1.75 -6.58
C PRO A 128 2.23 2.43 -5.45
N ILE A 129 0.90 2.30 -5.48
CA ILE A 129 0.03 2.56 -4.33
C ILE A 129 -0.21 1.24 -3.58
N ILE A 130 0.06 1.22 -2.27
CA ILE A 130 -0.20 0.09 -1.37
C ILE A 130 -1.21 0.57 -0.32
N GLU A 131 -2.38 -0.05 -0.25
CA GLU A 131 -3.44 0.42 0.66
C GLU A 131 -4.34 -0.67 1.22
N TYR A 132 -4.87 -0.46 2.42
CA TYR A 132 -5.78 -1.39 3.09
C TYR A 132 -5.20 -2.80 3.26
N CYS A 133 -3.87 -2.92 3.34
CA CYS A 133 -3.17 -4.20 3.49
C CYS A 133 -2.76 -4.45 4.95
N ARG A 134 -2.71 -5.73 5.34
CA ARG A 134 -2.06 -6.19 6.57
C ARG A 134 -0.73 -6.84 6.17
N ILE A 135 0.39 -6.17 6.39
CA ILE A 135 1.74 -6.65 6.05
C ILE A 135 2.36 -7.14 7.35
N ILE A 136 2.34 -8.47 7.55
CA ILE A 136 2.58 -9.07 8.86
C ILE A 136 3.52 -10.26 8.83
N ASN A 137 4.28 -10.48 9.92
CA ASN A 137 5.11 -11.67 10.10
C ASN A 137 6.11 -11.92 8.96
N ASN A 138 6.63 -10.86 8.35
CA ASN A 138 7.65 -10.96 7.31
C ASN A 138 9.04 -10.73 7.90
N GLU A 139 10.05 -11.44 7.39
CA GLU A 139 11.41 -11.42 7.93
C GLU A 139 12.45 -11.06 6.86
N ALA A 140 13.19 -9.98 7.10
CA ALA A 140 14.34 -9.59 6.31
C ALA A 140 15.65 -10.02 7.00
N ASN A 141 16.41 -10.92 6.39
CA ASN A 141 17.66 -11.47 6.93
C ASN A 141 18.84 -11.24 5.97
N GLY A 142 19.93 -10.63 6.46
CA GLY A 142 21.19 -10.54 5.72
C GLY A 142 21.25 -9.47 4.61
N GLY A 143 20.38 -8.46 4.64
CA GLY A 143 20.43 -7.31 3.73
C GLY A 143 20.25 -5.97 4.42
N TYR A 144 19.60 -5.00 3.76
CA TYR A 144 19.49 -3.62 4.27
C TYR A 144 18.43 -3.45 5.36
N GLY A 145 17.37 -4.26 5.34
CA GLY A 145 16.23 -4.11 6.24
C GLY A 145 14.86 -4.23 5.58
N GLY A 146 13.82 -3.72 6.25
CA GLY A 146 12.47 -3.63 5.69
C GLY A 146 11.73 -4.97 5.76
N GLY A 147 11.66 -5.58 6.93
CA GLY A 147 10.97 -6.87 7.11
C GLY A 147 9.58 -6.86 6.45
N GLY A 148 8.79 -5.82 6.73
CA GLY A 148 7.51 -5.59 6.06
C GLY A 148 7.67 -5.05 4.64
N ILE A 149 8.15 -3.81 4.49
CA ILE A 149 8.27 -3.11 3.21
C ILE A 149 9.68 -2.58 3.03
N GLY A 150 10.26 -2.79 1.85
CA GLY A 150 11.54 -2.19 1.45
C GLY A 150 11.36 -1.29 0.23
N CYS A 151 11.68 0.00 0.35
CA CYS A 151 11.72 0.97 -0.73
C CYS A 151 13.18 1.32 -1.05
N VAL A 152 13.66 0.92 -2.23
CA VAL A 152 15.06 1.09 -2.64
C VAL A 152 15.19 1.71 -4.04
N ASN A 153 16.34 2.34 -4.31
CA ASN A 153 16.72 2.86 -5.62
C ASN A 153 15.68 3.81 -6.25
N HIS A 154 15.45 4.98 -5.65
CA HIS A 154 14.48 5.98 -6.11
C HIS A 154 13.00 5.54 -6.06
N SER A 155 12.64 4.64 -5.14
CA SER A 155 11.27 4.18 -4.95
C SER A 155 10.47 5.13 -4.04
N SER A 156 9.37 5.68 -4.52
CA SER A 156 8.51 6.59 -3.76
C SER A 156 7.05 6.13 -3.75
N PRO A 157 6.75 4.90 -3.26
CA PRO A 157 5.38 4.41 -3.19
C PRO A 157 4.51 5.25 -2.24
N VAL A 158 3.20 5.18 -2.45
CA VAL A 158 2.20 5.68 -1.51
C VAL A 158 1.71 4.51 -0.68
N ILE A 159 1.96 4.54 0.61
CA ILE A 159 1.52 3.53 1.58
C ILE A 159 0.48 4.22 2.47
N ARG A 160 -0.72 3.65 2.56
CA ARG A 160 -1.78 4.23 3.38
C ARG A 160 -2.81 3.24 3.89
N TYR A 161 -3.37 3.49 5.06
CA TYR A 161 -4.38 2.63 5.67
C TYR A 161 -3.92 1.17 5.81
N CYS A 162 -2.61 0.95 5.97
CA CYS A 162 -2.00 -0.35 6.12
C CYS A 162 -1.69 -0.65 7.59
N HIS A 163 -1.67 -1.94 7.92
CA HIS A 163 -1.17 -2.45 9.20
C HIS A 163 0.16 -3.18 8.93
N ILE A 164 1.27 -2.59 9.39
CA ILE A 164 2.62 -3.11 9.21
C ILE A 164 3.11 -3.58 10.58
N THR A 165 2.90 -4.87 10.88
CA THR A 165 3.07 -5.37 12.26
C THR A 165 3.77 -6.71 12.36
N ASN A 166 4.50 -6.94 13.45
CA ASN A 166 5.22 -8.20 13.70
C ASN A 166 6.21 -8.55 12.59
N ASN A 167 6.72 -7.55 11.87
CA ASN A 167 7.78 -7.77 10.89
C ASN A 167 9.14 -7.63 11.56
N GLN A 168 10.11 -8.39 11.06
CA GLN A 168 11.42 -8.49 11.67
C GLN A 168 12.52 -8.21 10.64
N SER A 169 13.57 -7.53 11.08
CA SER A 169 14.87 -7.55 10.41
C SER A 169 16.00 -7.79 11.40
N ASP A 170 17.02 -8.55 10.98
CA ASP A 170 18.30 -8.69 11.70
C ASP A 170 19.23 -7.48 11.51
N ALA A 171 18.86 -6.55 10.62
CA ALA A 171 19.50 -5.27 10.40
C ALA A 171 18.56 -4.12 10.81
N THR A 172 18.18 -3.24 9.88
CA THR A 172 17.38 -2.04 10.16
C THR A 172 15.93 -2.19 9.67
N GLY A 173 15.01 -1.32 10.08
CA GLY A 173 13.71 -1.21 9.40
C GLY A 173 12.84 -2.46 9.56
N GLY A 174 12.52 -2.90 10.78
CA GLY A 174 11.68 -4.08 10.97
C GLY A 174 10.36 -3.99 10.18
N GLY A 175 9.68 -2.84 10.27
CA GLY A 175 8.48 -2.52 9.51
C GLY A 175 8.80 -2.03 8.09
N VAL A 176 9.35 -0.81 7.97
CA VAL A 176 9.60 -0.14 6.68
C VAL A 176 11.05 0.30 6.56
N LEU A 177 11.65 0.07 5.40
CA LEU A 177 12.94 0.64 5.01
C LEU A 177 12.77 1.63 3.86
N CYS A 178 13.36 2.82 4.00
CA CYS A 178 13.58 3.80 2.94
C CYS A 178 15.08 3.92 2.68
N TYR A 179 15.52 3.60 1.47
CA TYR A 179 16.95 3.55 1.13
C TYR A 179 17.22 4.10 -0.28
N ASP A 180 18.34 4.82 -0.43
CA ASP A 180 18.86 5.33 -1.71
C ASP A 180 17.84 6.20 -2.48
N TYR A 181 17.66 7.43 -1.99
CA TYR A 181 16.75 8.44 -2.57
C TYR A 181 15.29 8.00 -2.73
N SER A 182 14.85 7.05 -1.90
CA SER A 182 13.49 6.52 -1.88
C SER A 182 12.64 7.29 -0.87
N SER A 183 11.62 8.01 -1.33
CA SER A 183 10.86 8.96 -0.50
C SER A 183 9.37 8.62 -0.49
N PRO A 184 8.98 7.51 0.17
CA PRO A 184 7.56 7.13 0.24
C PRO A 184 6.72 8.12 1.04
N LEU A 185 5.42 8.14 0.72
CA LEU A 185 4.39 8.71 1.58
C LEU A 185 3.83 7.59 2.46
N LEU A 186 3.89 7.74 3.77
CA LEU A 186 3.18 6.90 4.73
C LEU A 186 2.06 7.73 5.36
N HIS A 187 0.82 7.27 5.25
CA HIS A 187 -0.33 8.02 5.71
C HIS A 187 -1.40 7.15 6.34
N ALA A 188 -1.78 7.49 7.58
CA ALA A 188 -2.81 6.76 8.32
C ALA A 188 -2.50 5.25 8.41
N ASP A 189 -1.23 4.92 8.61
CA ASP A 189 -0.76 3.55 8.78
C ASP A 189 -0.57 3.21 10.26
N TYR A 190 -0.78 1.94 10.60
CA TYR A 190 -0.44 1.37 11.90
C TYR A 190 0.86 0.57 11.77
N ILE A 191 1.93 1.02 12.43
CA ILE A 191 3.28 0.45 12.34
C ILE A 191 3.73 0.06 13.74
N GLY A 192 3.55 -1.20 14.11
CA GLY A 192 3.80 -1.61 15.48
C GLY A 192 4.20 -3.06 15.70
N ASN A 193 4.79 -3.33 16.85
CA ASN A 193 5.33 -4.66 17.19
C ASN A 193 6.38 -5.16 16.19
N ASN A 194 7.03 -4.28 15.43
CA ASN A 194 8.11 -4.68 14.54
C ASN A 194 9.42 -4.75 15.31
N THR A 195 10.37 -5.55 14.83
CA THR A 195 11.69 -5.74 15.44
C THR A 195 12.78 -5.40 14.44
N GLY A 196 13.72 -4.55 14.83
CA GLY A 196 14.89 -4.19 14.03
C GLY A 196 15.75 -3.18 14.77
N ASP A 197 17.06 -3.19 14.54
CA ASP A 197 17.98 -2.28 15.24
C ASP A 197 19.05 -1.72 14.28
N PRO A 198 18.98 -0.42 13.94
CA PRO A 198 18.00 0.59 14.37
C PRO A 198 16.73 0.68 13.50
N GLY A 199 15.76 1.48 13.96
CA GLY A 199 14.54 1.80 13.21
C GLY A 199 13.59 0.62 13.07
N ALA A 200 13.20 -0.01 14.19
CA ALA A 200 12.29 -1.14 14.20
C ALA A 200 10.97 -0.84 13.47
N GLY A 201 10.38 0.34 13.67
CA GLY A 201 9.21 0.77 12.89
C GLY A 201 9.60 1.20 11.48
N ILE A 202 10.35 2.29 11.37
CA ILE A 202 10.81 2.86 10.10
C ILE A 202 12.32 3.15 10.17
N SER A 203 13.07 2.74 9.14
CA SER A 203 14.47 3.09 8.93
C SER A 203 14.63 3.93 7.66
N ILE A 204 15.35 5.05 7.74
CA ILE A 204 15.55 6.03 6.66
C ILE A 204 17.05 6.23 6.45
N ALA A 205 17.53 6.01 5.23
CA ALA A 205 18.96 6.11 4.93
C ALA A 205 19.26 6.56 3.49
N TYR A 206 20.47 7.08 3.26
CA TYR A 206 21.00 7.49 1.96
C TYR A 206 20.12 8.46 1.16
N GLY A 207 19.83 9.64 1.74
CA GLY A 207 19.23 10.76 1.01
C GLY A 207 17.74 10.58 0.73
N CYS A 208 17.04 9.83 1.59
CA CYS A 208 15.60 9.68 1.55
C CYS A 208 14.90 10.86 2.24
N PHE A 209 13.68 11.19 1.77
CA PHE A 209 12.84 12.29 2.25
C PHE A 209 11.38 11.86 2.45
N PRO A 210 11.07 10.80 3.21
CA PRO A 210 9.69 10.34 3.37
C PRO A 210 8.83 11.36 4.11
N LEU A 211 7.55 11.37 3.77
CA LEU A 211 6.51 12.07 4.53
C LEU A 211 5.71 11.03 5.32
N ILE A 212 5.74 11.17 6.64
CA ILE A 212 5.09 10.27 7.59
C ILE A 212 4.02 11.10 8.30
N ASP A 213 2.76 10.84 7.98
CA ASP A 213 1.64 11.67 8.41
C ASP A 213 0.51 10.82 8.99
N SER A 214 -0.09 11.25 10.10
CA SER A 214 -1.27 10.59 10.66
C SER A 214 -1.05 9.10 11.02
N CYS A 215 0.19 8.66 11.18
CA CYS A 215 0.54 7.27 11.46
C CYS A 215 0.55 6.97 12.96
N THR A 216 0.39 5.70 13.31
CA THR A 216 0.59 5.21 14.68
C THR A 216 1.81 4.30 14.72
N LEU A 217 2.86 4.69 15.46
CA LEU A 217 4.11 3.97 15.62
C LEU A 217 4.25 3.51 17.07
N ILE A 218 3.99 2.23 17.32
CA ILE A 218 3.79 1.74 18.69
C ILE A 218 4.40 0.36 18.95
N ASN A 219 4.94 0.15 20.15
CA ASN A 219 5.45 -1.14 20.59
C ASN A 219 6.54 -1.74 19.68
N ASN A 220 7.28 -0.93 18.93
CA ASN A 220 8.37 -1.45 18.13
C ASN A 220 9.57 -1.78 19.04
N ILE A 221 10.18 -2.95 18.82
CA ILE A 221 11.35 -3.43 19.55
C ILE A 221 12.60 -2.84 18.89
N GLY A 222 12.88 -1.58 19.26
CA GLY A 222 13.91 -0.71 18.72
C GLY A 222 13.37 0.72 18.62
N ASP A 223 13.99 1.54 17.79
CA ASP A 223 13.47 2.89 17.52
C ASP A 223 12.14 2.81 16.74
N GLY A 224 11.17 3.65 17.08
CA GLY A 224 9.96 3.82 16.26
C GLY A 224 10.33 4.30 14.85
N ILE A 225 11.16 5.34 14.79
CA ILE A 225 11.75 5.86 13.55
C ILE A 225 13.24 6.12 13.77
N TYR A 226 14.07 5.64 12.85
CA TYR A 226 15.49 5.99 12.78
C TYR A 226 15.81 6.64 11.44
N CYS A 227 16.38 7.84 11.47
CA CYS A 227 16.94 8.50 10.30
C CYS A 227 18.47 8.49 10.37
N GLY A 228 19.11 7.60 9.63
CA GLY A 228 20.56 7.45 9.59
C GLY A 228 21.26 8.21 8.46
N GLY A 229 20.50 8.86 7.57
CA GLY A 229 21.03 9.65 6.46
C GLY A 229 19.91 10.06 5.51
N GLY A 230 19.51 11.31 5.55
CA GLY A 230 18.31 11.81 4.88
C GLY A 230 17.59 12.81 5.77
N ASP A 231 16.38 13.17 5.37
CA ASP A 231 15.50 14.06 6.13
C ASP A 231 14.11 13.42 6.18
N ALA A 232 13.27 13.81 7.12
CA ALA A 232 11.90 13.31 7.20
C ALA A 232 10.98 14.42 7.69
N ALA A 233 9.74 14.37 7.23
CA ALA A 233 8.66 15.13 7.85
C ALA A 233 7.76 14.14 8.58
N VAL A 234 7.68 14.24 9.89
CA VAL A 234 6.91 13.34 10.76
C VAL A 234 5.88 14.19 11.50
N ASN A 235 4.62 14.14 11.09
CA ASN A 235 3.60 15.03 11.65
C ASN A 235 2.32 14.28 11.97
N TYR A 236 1.58 14.76 12.97
CA TYR A 236 0.27 14.21 13.35
C TYR A 236 0.29 12.71 13.67
N CYS A 237 1.42 12.19 14.11
CA CYS A 237 1.58 10.78 14.45
C CYS A 237 1.39 10.52 15.94
N ASN A 238 0.98 9.29 16.26
CA ASN A 238 1.01 8.73 17.61
C ASN A 238 2.26 7.86 17.75
N ILE A 239 3.28 8.34 18.46
CA ILE A 239 4.57 7.67 18.65
C ILE A 239 4.71 7.36 20.13
N GLN A 240 4.61 6.09 20.51
CA GLN A 240 4.65 5.71 21.93
C GLN A 240 5.05 4.24 22.12
N ASP A 241 5.52 3.92 23.33
CA ASP A 241 5.81 2.56 23.77
C ASP A 241 6.86 1.84 22.90
N ASN A 242 7.70 2.56 22.16
CA ASN A 242 8.83 1.97 21.45
C ASN A 242 9.99 1.72 22.43
N THR A 243 10.71 0.60 22.30
CA THR A 243 11.74 0.25 23.30
C THR A 243 13.03 1.07 23.17
N GLY A 244 13.23 1.71 22.02
CA GLY A 244 14.30 2.67 21.75
C GLY A 244 13.77 4.11 21.78
N TYR A 245 14.25 4.96 20.88
CA TYR A 245 13.69 6.29 20.67
C TYR A 245 12.35 6.20 19.92
N GLY A 246 11.41 7.09 20.21
CA GLY A 246 10.27 7.30 19.31
C GLY A 246 10.74 7.78 17.94
N LEU A 247 11.67 8.74 17.94
CA LEU A 247 12.34 9.26 16.75
C LEU A 247 13.80 9.58 17.06
N ARG A 248 14.72 8.86 16.39
CA ARG A 248 16.15 9.12 16.46
C ARG A 248 16.68 9.63 15.13
N ASN A 249 17.28 10.82 15.17
CA ASN A 249 18.11 11.35 14.11
C ASN A 249 19.59 10.99 14.36
N GLY A 250 20.15 10.19 13.46
CA GLY A 250 21.55 9.81 13.41
C GLY A 250 22.42 10.71 12.53
N ASP A 251 21.84 11.64 11.76
CA ASP A 251 22.56 12.57 10.90
C ASP A 251 22.46 14.02 11.43
N PRO A 252 23.53 14.59 12.01
CA PRO A 252 23.51 15.91 12.59
C PRO A 252 23.44 17.05 11.56
N ASN A 253 23.48 16.74 10.25
CA ASN A 253 23.38 17.75 9.19
C ASN A 253 21.95 18.18 8.88
N PHE A 254 20.96 17.41 9.35
CA PHE A 254 19.54 17.70 9.16
C PHE A 254 18.87 17.86 10.52
N THR A 255 17.81 18.65 10.57
CA THR A 255 16.90 18.69 11.72
C THR A 255 15.57 18.18 11.23
N ILE A 256 15.12 17.05 11.77
CA ILE A 256 13.88 16.41 11.35
C ILE A 256 12.70 17.22 11.86
N ASP A 257 11.80 17.62 10.97
CA ASP A 257 10.50 18.19 11.34
C ASP A 257 9.64 17.08 11.97
N ALA A 258 9.40 17.20 13.26
CA ALA A 258 8.64 16.27 14.08
C ALA A 258 7.57 16.98 14.93
N GLU A 259 7.05 18.11 14.44
CA GLU A 259 6.02 18.87 15.12
C GLU A 259 4.67 18.13 15.13
N ASN A 260 3.78 18.56 16.01
CA ASN A 260 2.38 18.13 16.08
C ASN A 260 2.21 16.60 16.25
N ASN A 261 3.16 15.94 16.90
CA ASN A 261 3.06 14.51 17.24
C ASN A 261 2.62 14.31 18.70
N TRP A 262 1.95 13.19 18.95
CA TRP A 262 1.73 12.66 20.30
C TRP A 262 2.86 11.69 20.64
N TRP A 263 3.53 11.89 21.77
CA TRP A 263 4.70 11.12 22.18
C TRP A 263 4.40 10.07 23.27
N GLY A 264 3.13 9.77 23.57
CA GLY A 264 2.76 8.87 24.67
C GLY A 264 2.55 9.55 26.02
N ASP A 265 2.90 10.83 26.17
CA ASP A 265 2.69 11.62 27.39
C ASP A 265 2.32 13.09 27.08
N PRO A 266 1.35 13.71 27.79
CA PRO A 266 0.98 15.12 27.56
C PRO A 266 2.11 16.12 27.81
N ASN A 267 3.10 15.74 28.62
CA ASN A 267 4.28 16.57 28.89
C ASN A 267 5.32 16.53 27.76
N GLY A 268 5.09 15.74 26.70
CA GLY A 268 5.93 15.68 25.51
C GLY A 268 6.93 14.52 25.52
N PRO A 269 7.86 14.50 24.54
CA PRO A 269 8.82 13.41 24.40
C PRO A 269 9.87 13.43 25.52
N GLY A 270 10.43 12.26 25.83
CA GLY A 270 11.60 12.11 26.67
C GLY A 270 12.93 12.36 25.91
N GLY A 271 14.04 11.86 26.46
CA GLY A 271 15.36 12.02 25.86
C GLY A 271 15.87 13.47 25.99
N VAL A 272 16.00 14.18 24.87
CA VAL A 272 16.28 15.64 24.89
C VAL A 272 15.02 16.50 25.00
N GLY A 273 13.84 15.87 24.96
CA GLY A 273 12.55 16.50 25.20
C GLY A 273 12.28 16.77 26.69
N PRO A 274 11.27 17.60 27.01
CA PRO A 274 10.96 18.00 28.38
C PRO A 274 10.08 17.00 29.15
N GLY A 275 9.54 15.98 28.50
CA GLY A 275 8.49 15.11 29.03
C GLY A 275 8.93 13.69 29.35
N SER A 276 7.95 12.80 29.49
CA SER A 276 8.11 11.37 29.82
C SER A 276 7.60 10.43 28.74
N GLY A 277 7.20 10.97 27.58
CA GLY A 277 6.86 10.17 26.42
C GLY A 277 8.08 9.49 25.80
N ASP A 278 7.86 8.82 24.67
CA ASP A 278 8.92 8.22 23.86
C ASP A 278 10.04 9.23 23.58
N GLU A 279 11.28 8.74 23.65
CA GLU A 279 12.44 9.60 23.59
C GLU A 279 12.68 10.14 22.18
N VAL A 280 13.13 11.39 22.10
CA VAL A 280 13.71 11.96 20.88
C VAL A 280 15.19 12.26 21.09
N SER A 281 15.97 12.13 20.01
CA SER A 281 17.39 12.48 20.01
C SER A 281 17.61 13.98 19.77
N GLN A 282 18.87 14.43 19.81
CA GLN A 282 19.25 15.72 19.23
C GLN A 282 18.84 15.80 17.75
N TRP A 283 18.70 17.02 17.24
CA TRP A 283 18.35 17.31 15.84
C TRP A 283 16.97 16.78 15.41
N VAL A 284 16.03 16.75 16.35
CA VAL A 284 14.61 16.51 16.11
C VAL A 284 13.86 17.76 16.59
N ASP A 285 13.11 18.39 15.69
CA ASP A 285 12.22 19.50 16.03
C ASP A 285 10.85 18.97 16.42
N TYR A 286 10.68 18.69 17.71
CA TYR A 286 9.48 18.05 18.25
C TYR A 286 8.43 19.05 18.77
N SER A 287 8.65 20.36 18.64
CA SER A 287 7.84 21.39 19.31
C SER A 287 7.16 22.32 18.30
N PRO A 288 5.83 22.45 18.31
CA PRO A 288 4.92 21.98 19.34
C PRO A 288 4.67 20.45 19.28
N TRP A 289 4.33 19.85 20.41
CA TRP A 289 3.77 18.49 20.47
C TRP A 289 2.29 18.53 20.88
N LEU A 290 1.58 17.42 20.66
CA LEU A 290 0.18 17.25 21.05
C LEU A 290 0.07 16.76 22.50
N ASN A 291 -0.97 17.22 23.20
CA ASN A 291 -1.24 16.83 24.59
C ASN A 291 -2.22 15.65 24.71
N GLU A 292 -2.73 15.16 23.58
CA GLU A 292 -3.56 13.96 23.47
C GLU A 292 -3.25 13.24 22.15
N PRO A 293 -3.52 11.92 22.06
CA PRO A 293 -3.35 11.17 20.82
C PRO A 293 -4.17 11.77 19.68
N VAL A 294 -3.59 11.81 18.48
CA VAL A 294 -4.33 12.04 17.24
C VAL A 294 -5.34 10.90 17.07
N GLY A 295 -6.53 11.19 16.54
CA GLY A 295 -7.58 10.21 16.23
C GLY A 295 -7.12 9.17 15.19
N GLY A 296 -6.23 8.28 15.61
CA GLY A 296 -5.47 7.36 14.79
C GLY A 296 -6.18 6.04 14.56
N VAL A 297 -5.55 5.20 13.74
CA VAL A 297 -5.99 3.84 13.43
C VAL A 297 -5.72 2.97 14.66
N THR A 298 -6.67 2.89 15.59
CA THR A 298 -6.60 1.90 16.67
C THR A 298 -7.08 0.55 16.15
N GLU A 299 -6.28 -0.51 16.29
CA GLU A 299 -6.79 -1.87 16.11
C GLU A 299 -7.80 -2.17 17.23
N LYS A 300 -9.09 -2.01 16.92
CA LYS A 300 -10.12 -2.78 17.61
C LYS A 300 -10.27 -4.06 16.83
N GLU A 301 -10.01 -5.19 17.49
CA GLU A 301 -10.48 -6.49 17.02
C GLU A 301 -11.99 -6.35 16.76
N VAL A 302 -12.39 -6.32 15.49
CA VAL A 302 -13.80 -6.29 15.14
C VAL A 302 -14.32 -7.69 15.42
N VAL A 303 -14.80 -7.91 16.64
CA VAL A 303 -15.56 -9.11 16.98
C VAL A 303 -16.84 -9.05 16.18
N PHE A 304 -16.82 -9.69 15.02
CA PHE A 304 -18.02 -9.81 14.21
C PHE A 304 -19.00 -10.74 14.94
N PRO A 305 -20.26 -10.31 15.15
CA PRO A 305 -21.30 -11.24 15.56
C PRO A 305 -21.33 -12.40 14.57
N SER A 306 -21.35 -13.62 15.08
CA SER A 306 -21.23 -14.88 14.33
C SER A 306 -22.34 -15.15 13.28
N ASP A 307 -23.24 -14.20 13.02
CA ASP A 307 -24.50 -14.42 12.30
C ASP A 307 -24.88 -13.34 11.27
N ILE A 308 -23.92 -12.61 10.70
CA ILE A 308 -24.23 -11.71 9.58
C ILE A 308 -23.56 -12.22 8.32
N ASP A 309 -24.40 -12.67 7.38
CA ASP A 309 -24.11 -13.04 6.00
C ASP A 309 -23.17 -12.01 5.32
N LYS A 310 -21.84 -12.26 5.39
CA LYS A 310 -20.77 -11.35 4.92
C LYS A 310 -20.41 -11.53 3.45
N GLY A 311 -21.37 -11.90 2.61
CA GLY A 311 -21.14 -11.93 1.17
C GLY A 311 -21.16 -10.52 0.58
N ALA A 312 -20.26 -10.25 -0.36
CA ALA A 312 -20.50 -9.18 -1.33
C ALA A 312 -21.88 -9.41 -1.97
N THR A 313 -22.63 -8.33 -2.22
CA THR A 313 -23.89 -8.47 -2.96
C THR A 313 -23.55 -8.59 -4.43
N ILE A 314 -23.60 -9.83 -4.94
CA ILE A 314 -23.38 -10.11 -6.36
C ILE A 314 -24.69 -9.83 -7.11
N ILE A 315 -24.63 -8.92 -8.08
CA ILE A 315 -25.76 -8.58 -8.94
C ILE A 315 -25.43 -8.84 -10.41
N SER A 316 -26.40 -9.38 -11.14
CA SER A 316 -26.33 -9.62 -12.59
C SER A 316 -27.30 -8.74 -13.39
N GLY A 317 -27.83 -7.69 -12.75
CA GLY A 317 -28.83 -6.78 -13.28
C GLY A 317 -28.77 -5.39 -12.64
N PRO A 318 -29.76 -4.52 -12.88
CA PRO A 318 -29.77 -3.18 -12.30
C PRO A 318 -29.82 -3.24 -10.77
N LEU A 319 -29.01 -2.38 -10.13
CA LEU A 319 -29.00 -2.23 -8.68
C LEU A 319 -30.23 -1.43 -8.25
N PHE A 320 -31.14 -2.07 -7.51
CA PHE A 320 -32.30 -1.40 -6.92
C PHE A 320 -32.01 -1.05 -5.46
N LEU A 321 -32.01 0.25 -5.15
CA LEU A 321 -31.80 0.75 -3.79
C LEU A 321 -33.15 1.21 -3.20
N PRO A 322 -33.34 1.05 -1.88
CA PRO A 322 -34.50 1.60 -1.18
C PRO A 322 -34.66 3.11 -1.44
N LEU A 323 -35.88 3.54 -1.77
CA LEU A 323 -36.18 4.93 -2.17
C LEU A 323 -36.13 5.92 -0.98
N ASP A 324 -36.17 5.42 0.24
CA ASP A 324 -36.26 6.16 1.49
C ASP A 324 -34.90 6.40 2.18
N GLN A 325 -33.81 5.90 1.59
CA GLN A 325 -32.45 6.07 2.13
C GLN A 325 -31.54 6.81 1.14
N HIS A 326 -30.65 7.65 1.68
CA HIS A 326 -29.60 8.30 0.90
C HIS A 326 -28.38 7.39 0.82
N TYR A 327 -28.01 7.03 -0.41
CA TYR A 327 -26.82 6.24 -0.71
C TYR A 327 -25.87 7.00 -1.61
N THR A 328 -24.58 6.77 -1.41
CA THR A 328 -23.54 7.12 -2.38
C THR A 328 -22.86 5.84 -2.83
N ILE A 329 -22.62 5.70 -4.14
CA ILE A 329 -21.86 4.59 -4.70
C ILE A 329 -20.52 5.12 -5.18
N TYR A 330 -19.47 4.39 -4.84
CA TYR A 330 -18.11 4.62 -5.33
C TYR A 330 -17.68 3.41 -6.16
N ASP A 331 -16.96 3.65 -7.25
CA ASP A 331 -16.17 2.61 -7.88
C ASP A 331 -14.91 2.29 -7.05
N ILE A 332 -14.14 1.29 -7.48
CA ILE A 332 -12.88 0.90 -6.80
C ILE A 332 -11.84 2.01 -6.72
N THR A 333 -11.96 3.05 -7.54
CA THR A 333 -11.04 4.20 -7.54
C THR A 333 -11.47 5.28 -6.53
N GLY A 334 -12.62 5.09 -5.86
CA GLY A 334 -13.21 6.06 -4.95
C GLY A 334 -14.02 7.15 -5.66
N ARG A 335 -14.27 7.04 -6.98
CA ARG A 335 -15.06 8.01 -7.73
C ARG A 335 -16.55 7.71 -7.54
N ARG A 336 -17.33 8.76 -7.30
CA ARG A 336 -18.80 8.65 -7.22
C ARG A 336 -19.39 8.21 -8.56
N VAL A 337 -20.19 7.16 -8.54
CA VAL A 337 -20.87 6.60 -9.72
C VAL A 337 -22.37 6.48 -9.49
N SER A 338 -23.13 6.50 -10.59
CA SER A 338 -24.60 6.39 -10.53
C SER A 338 -25.04 4.92 -10.48
N ALA A 339 -25.97 4.60 -9.58
CA ALA A 339 -26.57 3.26 -9.45
C ALA A 339 -27.21 2.73 -10.75
N HIS A 340 -27.63 3.63 -11.63
CA HIS A 340 -28.38 3.28 -12.85
C HIS A 340 -27.47 2.83 -14.00
N ASN A 341 -26.18 3.15 -13.96
CA ASN A 341 -25.20 2.88 -15.02
C ASN A 341 -23.94 2.19 -14.49
N LEU A 342 -24.10 1.25 -13.56
CA LEU A 342 -22.95 0.44 -13.13
C LEU A 342 -22.56 -0.48 -14.28
N GLU A 343 -21.34 -0.40 -14.77
CA GLU A 343 -20.76 -1.43 -15.63
C GLU A 343 -20.36 -2.66 -14.79
N PRO A 344 -20.08 -3.84 -15.37
CA PRO A 344 -19.47 -4.93 -14.63
C PRO A 344 -18.21 -4.47 -13.90
N GLY A 345 -18.13 -4.75 -12.60
CA GLY A 345 -17.09 -4.20 -11.74
C GLY A 345 -17.44 -4.26 -10.26
N VAL A 346 -16.53 -3.75 -9.44
CA VAL A 346 -16.66 -3.71 -7.99
C VAL A 346 -17.03 -2.29 -7.55
N TYR A 347 -17.99 -2.21 -6.64
CA TYR A 347 -18.52 -0.94 -6.13
C TYR A 347 -18.70 -0.99 -4.62
N PHE A 348 -18.62 0.18 -4.01
CA PHE A 348 -18.85 0.38 -2.59
C PHE A 348 -20.05 1.28 -2.40
N LEU A 349 -21.08 0.77 -1.73
CA LEU A 349 -22.28 1.51 -1.37
C LEU A 349 -22.16 2.03 0.06
N GLU A 350 -22.17 3.34 0.23
CA GLU A 350 -22.19 4.01 1.52
C GLU A 350 -23.60 4.51 1.83
N ALA A 351 -24.15 4.08 2.97
CA ALA A 351 -25.39 4.61 3.54
C ALA A 351 -25.08 5.62 4.64
N LYS A 352 -25.98 6.60 4.85
CA LYS A 352 -25.84 7.73 5.79
C LYS A 352 -25.52 7.31 7.25
N ASP A 353 -25.82 6.06 7.60
CA ASP A 353 -25.49 5.43 8.89
C ASP A 353 -24.32 4.45 8.73
N CYS A 354 -23.11 4.97 8.47
CA CYS A 354 -21.77 4.34 8.56
C CYS A 354 -21.55 2.91 8.00
N ARG A 355 -22.44 2.38 7.16
CA ARG A 355 -22.29 1.03 6.60
C ARG A 355 -21.88 1.13 5.14
N VAL A 356 -20.61 0.78 4.88
CA VAL A 356 -20.12 0.51 3.53
C VAL A 356 -20.42 -0.94 3.19
N ARG A 357 -21.17 -1.19 2.12
CA ARG A 357 -21.46 -2.54 1.61
C ARG A 357 -20.82 -2.72 0.25
N LYS A 358 -20.06 -3.80 0.10
CA LYS A 358 -19.48 -4.19 -1.19
C LYS A 358 -20.55 -4.76 -2.12
N ILE A 359 -20.57 -4.26 -3.35
CA ILE A 359 -21.42 -4.72 -4.45
C ILE A 359 -20.51 -5.17 -5.59
N VAL A 360 -20.75 -6.36 -6.12
CA VAL A 360 -20.03 -6.89 -7.30
C VAL A 360 -21.04 -7.04 -8.42
N LYS A 361 -20.87 -6.26 -9.49
CA LYS A 361 -21.69 -6.38 -10.70
C LYS A 361 -20.97 -7.27 -11.70
N ILE A 362 -21.59 -8.38 -12.08
CA ILE A 362 -20.97 -9.38 -12.96
C ILE A 362 -21.50 -9.37 -14.39
N ARG A 363 -22.68 -8.78 -14.65
CA ARG A 363 -23.30 -8.64 -15.99
C ARG A 363 -24.18 -7.41 -16.08
#